data_AF-A0A183IWA9-F1
#
_entry.id   AF-A0A183IWA9-F1
#
_cell.length_a   1.000
_cell.length_b   1.000
_cell.length_c   1.000
_cell.angle_alpha   90.00
_cell.angle_beta   90.00
_cell.angle_gamma   90.00
#
_symmetry.space_group_name_H-M   'P 1'
#
loop_
_entity.id
_entity.type
_entity.pdbx_description
1 polymer ?
#
loop_
_entity_poly.entity_id
_entity_poly.type
_entity_poly.pdbx_seq_one_letter_code
_entity_poly.pdbx_strand_id
1 'polypeptide(L)'
;MRPDGIIQRALEMGYRSIFENCCFKTVVCNSDHELHASVSPKCLTVDLGGTMQYNHLEWMQDRMEVERFRSCAQGIARCMEDFTQCLRNTELPNDAETTRSILESHRVEREAIKVNYSKCHFVLFAMNRFRPSSSRRHSLVLSTYVV
;
A
#
# COMPACT_ATOMS: atom_id res chain seq x y z
N MET A 1 24.34 -22.36 2.78
CA MET A 1 24.11 -21.04 2.15
C MET A 1 22.74 -20.56 2.58
N ARG A 2 22.65 -19.50 3.40
CA ARG A 2 21.37 -18.97 3.86
C ARG A 2 20.74 -18.12 2.75
N PRO A 3 19.44 -18.30 2.41
CA PRO A 3 18.77 -17.52 1.37
C PRO A 3 18.40 -16.08 1.78
N ASP A 4 18.79 -15.65 2.98
CA ASP A 4 18.45 -14.34 3.57
C ASP A 4 18.80 -13.14 2.65
N GLY A 5 19.89 -13.24 1.87
CA GLY A 5 20.40 -12.08 1.12
C GLY A 5 19.63 -11.69 -0.14
N ILE A 6 18.92 -12.61 -0.80
CA ILE A 6 18.30 -12.32 -2.11
C ILE A 6 16.94 -11.65 -1.92
N ILE A 7 16.10 -12.21 -1.05
CA ILE A 7 14.75 -11.70 -0.80
C ILE A 7 14.82 -10.37 -0.05
N GLN A 8 15.68 -10.27 0.97
CA GLN A 8 15.89 -9.03 1.71
C GLN A 8 16.38 -7.91 0.79
N ARG A 9 17.37 -8.17 -0.08
CA ARG A 9 17.89 -7.16 -1.01
C ARG A 9 16.83 -6.74 -2.04
N ALA A 10 16.01 -7.67 -2.54
CA ALA A 10 14.91 -7.35 -3.46
C ALA A 10 13.85 -6.46 -2.78
N LEU A 11 13.50 -6.74 -1.53
CA LEU A 11 12.58 -5.92 -0.74
C LEU A 11 13.17 -4.54 -0.45
N GLU A 12 14.41 -4.46 0.05
CA GLU A 12 15.11 -3.21 0.33
C GLU A 12 15.20 -2.31 -0.90
N MET A 13 15.53 -2.87 -2.06
CA MET A 13 15.56 -2.12 -3.33
C MET A 13 14.17 -1.62 -3.74
N GLY A 14 13.12 -2.44 -3.55
CA GLY A 14 11.75 -2.05 -3.81
C GLY A 14 11.29 -0.90 -2.90
N TYR A 15 11.56 -0.98 -1.59
CA TYR A 15 11.23 0.06 -0.63
C TYR A 15 11.98 1.36 -0.92
N ARG A 16 13.30 1.30 -1.16
CA ARG A 16 14.13 2.46 -1.53
C ARG A 16 13.56 3.23 -2.71
N SER A 17 13.21 2.52 -3.80
CA SER A 17 12.65 3.12 -5.01
C SER A 17 11.29 3.81 -4.76
N ILE A 18 10.44 3.25 -3.89
CA ILE A 18 9.16 3.87 -3.54
C ILE A 18 9.39 5.17 -2.76
N PHE A 19 10.27 5.17 -1.76
CA PHE A 19 10.53 6.35 -0.93
C PHE A 19 11.28 7.46 -1.67
N GLU A 20 12.27 7.11 -2.50
CA GLU A 20 13.06 8.08 -3.26
C GLU A 20 12.24 8.80 -4.36
N ASN A 21 11.16 8.17 -4.83
CA ASN A 21 10.25 8.76 -5.83
C ASN A 21 9.05 9.53 -5.22
N CYS A 22 8.97 9.67 -3.89
CA CYS A 22 7.87 10.41 -3.23
C CYS A 22 8.07 11.94 -3.18
N CYS A 23 8.99 12.52 -3.97
CA CYS A 23 9.16 13.97 -3.99
C CYS A 23 7.93 14.67 -4.61
N PHE A 24 7.18 15.39 -3.78
CA PHE A 24 6.05 16.19 -4.23
C PHE A 24 6.53 17.55 -4.74
N LYS A 25 6.05 17.95 -5.92
CA LYS A 25 6.28 19.29 -6.47
C LYS A 25 5.26 20.25 -5.88
N THR A 26 5.73 21.23 -5.11
CA THR A 26 4.90 22.32 -4.58
C THR A 26 4.86 23.49 -5.57
N VAL A 27 3.67 24.02 -5.82
CA VAL A 27 3.45 25.22 -6.64
C VAL A 27 2.52 26.14 -5.87
N VAL A 28 2.94 27.39 -5.63
CA VAL A 28 2.09 28.42 -5.03
C VAL A 28 1.51 29.25 -6.16
N CYS A 29 0.18 29.42 -6.18
CA CYS A 29 -0.53 30.18 -7.19
C CYS A 29 -1.09 31.46 -6.54
N ASN A 30 -0.89 32.61 -7.19
CA ASN A 30 -1.44 33.90 -6.74
C ASN A 30 -2.68 34.33 -7.54
N SER A 31 -3.08 33.53 -8.55
CA SER A 31 -4.29 33.76 -9.35
C SER A 31 -4.87 32.45 -9.87
N ASP A 32 -6.16 32.45 -10.21
CA ASP A 32 -6.84 31.30 -10.82
C ASP A 32 -6.20 30.89 -12.15
N HIS A 33 -5.62 31.85 -12.88
CA HIS A 33 -4.94 31.56 -14.14
C HIS A 33 -3.68 30.71 -13.93
N GLU A 34 -2.90 30.99 -12.89
CA GLU A 34 -1.73 30.17 -12.50
C GLU A 34 -2.15 28.78 -12.00
N LEU A 35 -3.29 28.68 -11.31
CA LEU A 35 -3.86 27.41 -10.87
C LEU A 35 -4.26 26.54 -12.08
N HIS A 36 -4.99 27.10 -13.04
CA HIS A 36 -5.41 26.36 -14.24
C HIS A 36 -4.27 26.04 -15.22
N ALA A 37 -3.17 26.80 -15.16
CA ALA A 37 -1.94 26.48 -15.90
C ALA A 37 -1.15 25.34 -15.26
N SER A 38 -1.20 25.22 -13.92
CA SER A 38 -0.47 24.19 -13.18
C SER A 38 -1.26 22.89 -13.00
N VAL A 39 -2.59 22.96 -12.94
CA VAL A 39 -3.47 21.82 -12.71
C VAL A 39 -4.59 21.79 -13.76
N SER A 40 -4.79 20.62 -14.36
CA SER A 40 -5.88 20.44 -15.32
C SER A 40 -7.25 20.70 -14.68
N PRO A 41 -8.18 21.40 -15.36
CA PRO A 41 -9.53 21.61 -14.88
C PRO A 41 -10.29 20.31 -14.54
N LYS A 42 -9.92 19.18 -15.14
CA LYS A 42 -10.51 17.87 -14.83
C LYS A 42 -10.17 17.37 -13.42
N CYS A 43 -9.12 17.90 -12.81
CA CYS A 43 -8.66 17.55 -11.47
C CYS A 43 -9.12 18.55 -10.40
N LEU A 44 -9.77 19.64 -10.82
CA LEU A 44 -10.28 20.69 -9.94
C LEU A 44 -11.78 20.50 -9.74
N THR A 45 -12.24 20.82 -8.54
CA THR A 45 -13.66 20.81 -8.23
C THR A 45 -14.37 22.00 -8.87
N VAL A 46 -15.70 21.92 -9.06
CA VAL A 46 -16.48 22.96 -9.75
C VAL A 46 -16.38 24.33 -9.07
N ASP A 47 -16.27 24.35 -7.74
CA ASP A 47 -16.04 25.55 -6.92
C ASP A 47 -14.71 26.26 -7.21
N LEU A 48 -13.73 25.55 -7.78
CA LEU A 48 -12.43 26.08 -8.21
C LEU A 48 -12.32 26.22 -9.73
N GLY A 49 -13.46 26.34 -10.44
CA GLY A 49 -13.48 26.47 -11.90
C GLY A 49 -13.14 25.19 -12.67
N GLY A 50 -13.21 24.03 -12.00
CA GLY A 50 -12.95 22.72 -12.61
C GLY A 50 -14.20 21.99 -13.08
N THR A 51 -14.03 20.73 -13.48
CA THR A 51 -15.14 19.85 -13.92
C THR A 51 -15.40 18.67 -12.98
N MET A 52 -14.65 18.56 -11.87
CA MET A 52 -14.81 17.46 -10.92
C MET A 52 -15.95 17.76 -9.95
N GLN A 53 -16.91 16.85 -9.82
CA GLN A 53 -17.93 16.95 -8.78
C GLN A 53 -17.38 16.38 -7.47
N TYR A 54 -17.44 17.17 -6.41
CA TYR A 54 -17.06 16.71 -5.08
C TYR A 54 -18.23 16.01 -4.40
N ASN A 55 -18.01 14.77 -3.95
CA ASN A 55 -18.94 14.03 -3.10
C ASN A 55 -18.23 13.64 -1.81
N HIS A 56 -18.66 14.20 -0.69
CA HIS A 56 -18.03 13.98 0.61
C HIS A 56 -18.10 12.51 1.05
N LEU A 57 -19.22 11.83 0.82
CA LEU A 57 -19.40 10.44 1.21
C LEU A 57 -18.49 9.51 0.41
N GLU A 58 -18.39 9.74 -0.91
CA GLU A 58 -17.49 9.00 -1.79
C GLU A 58 -16.02 9.23 -1.39
N TRP A 59 -15.63 10.47 -1.12
CA TRP A 59 -14.28 10.81 -0.66
C TRP A 59 -13.91 10.11 0.66
N MET A 60 -14.83 10.10 1.63
CA MET A 60 -14.62 9.38 2.89
C MET A 60 -14.48 7.87 2.67
N GLN A 61 -15.32 7.28 1.83
CA GLN A 61 -15.26 5.85 1.50
C GLN A 61 -13.92 5.49 0.85
N ASP A 62 -13.47 6.27 -0.14
CA ASP A 62 -12.17 6.08 -0.78
C ASP A 62 -11.02 6.13 0.25
N ARG A 63 -11.06 7.10 1.18
CA ARG A 63 -10.07 7.22 2.26
C ARG A 63 -10.08 6.02 3.19
N MET A 64 -11.26 5.52 3.54
CA MET A 64 -11.39 4.32 4.38
C MET A 64 -10.82 3.09 3.69
N GLU A 65 -11.05 2.91 2.38
CA GLU A 65 -10.50 1.78 1.63
C GLU A 65 -8.97 1.84 1.53
N VAL A 66 -8.38 3.03 1.34
CA VAL A 66 -6.92 3.23 1.42
C VAL A 66 -6.38 2.82 2.80
N GLU A 67 -7.06 3.22 3.87
CA GLU A 67 -6.62 2.89 5.23
C GLU A 67 -6.77 1.39 5.53
N ARG A 68 -7.83 0.75 5.05
CA ARG A 68 -8.01 -0.71 5.11
C ARG A 68 -6.89 -1.44 4.40
N PHE A 69 -6.52 -0.98 3.19
CA PHE A 69 -5.38 -1.53 2.47
C PHE A 69 -4.08 -1.36 3.25
N ARG A 70 -3.81 -0.15 3.77
CA ARG A 70 -2.63 0.14 4.60
C ARG A 70 -2.55 -0.81 5.80
N SER A 71 -3.63 -0.92 6.56
CA SER A 71 -3.72 -1.79 7.73
C SER A 71 -3.50 -3.27 7.35
N CYS A 72 -4.10 -3.73 6.26
CA CYS A 72 -3.91 -5.09 5.76
C CYS A 72 -2.45 -5.37 5.35
N ALA A 73 -1.83 -4.45 4.61
CA ALA A 73 -0.43 -4.55 4.20
C ALA A 73 0.52 -4.55 5.41
N GLN A 74 0.26 -3.72 6.41
CA GLN A 74 1.00 -3.72 7.67
C GLN A 74 0.85 -5.03 8.44
N GLY A 75 -0.35 -5.60 8.49
CA GLY A 75 -0.61 -6.90 9.10
C GLY A 75 0.20 -8.02 8.43
N ILE A 76 0.23 -8.05 7.10
CA ILE A 76 1.02 -9.04 6.34
C ILE A 76 2.50 -8.89 6.62
N ALA A 77 3.02 -7.65 6.62
CA ALA A 77 4.43 -7.40 6.91
C ALA A 77 4.83 -7.94 8.29
N ARG A 78 4.01 -7.68 9.32
CA ARG A 78 4.24 -8.22 10.68
C ARG A 78 4.22 -9.75 10.71
N CYS A 79 3.19 -10.38 10.13
CA CYS A 79 3.14 -11.84 10.08
C CYS A 79 4.35 -12.45 9.36
N MET A 80 4.86 -11.77 8.33
CA MET A 80 6.04 -12.21 7.60
C MET A 80 7.33 -12.04 8.41
N GLU A 81 7.46 -10.95 9.17
CA GLU A 81 8.56 -10.74 10.12
C GLU A 81 8.56 -11.82 11.22
N ASP A 82 7.40 -12.07 11.84
CA ASP A 82 7.22 -13.10 12.87
C ASP A 82 7.58 -14.50 12.35
N PHE A 83 7.07 -14.87 11.16
CA PHE A 83 7.39 -16.14 10.52
C PHE A 83 8.88 -16.27 10.19
N THR A 84 9.51 -15.20 9.69
CA THR A 84 10.95 -15.20 9.39
C THR A 84 11.77 -15.37 10.67
N GLN A 85 11.35 -14.74 11.76
CA GLN A 85 12.00 -14.86 13.06
C GLN A 85 11.83 -16.27 13.65
N CYS A 86 10.65 -16.87 13.48
CA CYS A 86 10.35 -18.25 13.85
C CYS A 86 11.26 -19.25 13.08
N LEU A 87 11.35 -19.09 11.76
CA LEU A 87 12.24 -19.90 10.91
C LEU A 87 13.71 -19.78 11.32
N ARG A 88 14.19 -18.56 11.63
CA ARG A 88 15.57 -18.32 12.08
C ARG A 88 15.89 -18.99 13.41
N ASN A 89 14.92 -19.05 14.31
CA ASN A 89 15.09 -19.62 15.65
C ASN A 89 14.78 -21.12 15.72
N THR A 90 14.26 -21.71 14.64
CA THR A 90 13.93 -23.14 14.60
C THR A 90 15.22 -23.96 14.50
N GLU A 91 15.51 -24.73 15.55
CA GLU A 91 16.48 -25.82 15.51
C GLU A 91 15.75 -27.13 15.18
N LEU A 92 16.28 -27.91 14.24
CA LEU A 92 15.67 -29.18 13.83
C LEU A 92 16.22 -30.33 14.68
N PRO A 93 15.37 -31.07 15.41
CA PRO A 93 15.80 -32.22 16.19
C PRO A 93 16.13 -33.41 15.28
N ASN A 94 16.99 -34.32 15.77
CA ASN A 94 17.33 -35.56 15.04
C ASN A 94 16.20 -36.60 14.98
N ASP A 95 15.04 -36.29 15.56
CA ASP A 95 13.84 -37.11 15.45
C ASP A 95 13.03 -36.74 14.20
N ALA A 96 12.77 -37.75 13.36
CA ALA A 96 12.10 -37.56 12.09
C ALA A 96 10.63 -37.14 12.25
N GLU A 97 9.95 -37.61 13.31
CA GLU A 97 8.54 -37.27 13.56
C GLU A 97 8.40 -35.82 14.03
N THR A 98 9.24 -35.40 14.97
CA THR A 98 9.27 -34.04 15.50
C THR A 98 9.64 -33.04 14.39
N THR A 99 10.63 -33.36 13.56
CA THR A 99 10.99 -32.54 12.39
C THR A 99 9.81 -32.42 11.42
N ARG A 100 9.08 -33.50 11.15
CA ARG A 100 7.89 -33.47 10.28
C ARG A 100 6.80 -32.56 10.85
N SER A 101 6.53 -32.64 12.15
CA SER A 101 5.56 -31.79 12.84
C SER A 101 5.90 -30.30 12.74
N ILE A 102 7.18 -29.95 12.95
CA ILE A 102 7.67 -28.56 12.81
C ILE A 102 7.47 -28.04 11.39
N LEU A 103 7.83 -28.84 10.38
CA LEU A 103 7.66 -28.46 8.97
C LEU A 103 6.19 -28.28 8.60
N GLU A 104 5.30 -29.11 9.13
CA GLU A 104 3.86 -28.97 8.90
C GLU A 104 3.32 -27.68 9.53
N SER A 105 3.74 -27.34 10.75
CA SER A 105 3.40 -26.06 11.39
C SER A 105 3.84 -24.86 10.54
N HIS A 106 5.08 -24.87 10.06
CA HIS A 106 5.61 -23.80 9.18
C HIS A 106 4.84 -23.72 7.86
N ARG A 107 4.37 -24.85 7.33
CA ARG A 107 3.54 -24.89 6.12
C ARG A 107 2.18 -24.23 6.35
N VAL A 108 1.52 -24.53 7.47
CA VAL A 108 0.22 -23.93 7.83
C VAL A 108 0.34 -22.42 7.99
N GLU A 109 1.37 -21.95 8.71
CA GLU A 109 1.61 -20.52 8.92
C GLU A 109 1.89 -19.78 7.59
N ARG A 110 2.71 -20.37 6.73
CA ARG A 110 2.97 -19.84 5.38
C ARG A 110 1.68 -19.74 4.54
N GLU A 111 0.83 -20.75 4.54
CA GLU A 111 -0.42 -20.70 3.78
C GLU A 111 -1.40 -19.66 4.37
N ALA A 112 -1.41 -19.46 5.69
CA ALA A 112 -2.18 -18.38 6.32
C ALA A 112 -1.71 -16.98 5.85
N ILE A 113 -0.40 -16.75 5.81
CA ILE A 113 0.18 -15.49 5.28
C ILE A 113 -0.21 -15.27 3.82
N LYS A 114 -0.19 -16.33 3.00
CA LYS A 114 -0.59 -16.28 1.58
C LYS A 114 -2.09 -15.97 1.39
N VAL A 115 -2.96 -16.50 2.26
CA VAL A 115 -4.38 -16.13 2.27
C VAL A 115 -4.55 -14.66 2.63
N ASN A 116 -3.82 -14.15 3.62
CA ASN A 116 -3.86 -12.73 3.99
C ASN A 116 -3.38 -11.83 2.85
N TYR A 117 -2.31 -12.22 2.16
CA TYR A 117 -1.85 -11.53 0.95
C TYR A 117 -2.94 -11.48 -0.13
N SER A 118 -3.64 -12.59 -0.35
CA SER A 118 -4.74 -12.66 -1.33
C SER A 118 -5.90 -11.73 -0.97
N LYS A 119 -6.24 -11.59 0.33
CA LYS A 119 -7.24 -10.63 0.81
C LYS A 119 -6.79 -9.18 0.56
N CYS A 120 -5.54 -8.85 0.85
CA CYS A 120 -4.98 -7.51 0.58
C CYS A 120 -4.98 -7.18 -0.91
N HIS A 121 -4.61 -8.14 -1.75
CA HIS A 121 -4.64 -8.00 -3.21
C HIS A 121 -6.06 -7.77 -3.73
N PHE A 122 -7.07 -8.40 -3.13
CA PHE A 122 -8.47 -8.15 -3.48
C PHE A 122 -8.89 -6.72 -3.13
N VAL A 123 -8.45 -6.18 -1.99
CA VAL A 123 -8.66 -4.76 -1.63
C VAL A 123 -8.00 -3.84 -2.66
N LEU A 124 -6.74 -4.10 -3.04
CA LEU A 124 -6.05 -3.33 -4.08
C LEU A 124 -6.76 -3.40 -5.44
N PHE A 125 -7.28 -4.58 -5.81
CA PHE A 125 -8.03 -4.77 -7.05
C PHE A 125 -9.38 -4.05 -7.02
N ALA A 126 -10.09 -4.09 -5.89
CA ALA A 126 -11.31 -3.32 -5.67
C ALA A 126 -11.02 -1.82 -5.78
N MET A 127 -9.96 -1.31 -5.15
CA MET A 127 -9.51 0.07 -5.28
C MET A 127 -9.13 0.45 -6.71
N ASN A 128 -8.52 -0.46 -7.48
CA ASN A 128 -8.22 -0.23 -8.90
C ASN A 128 -9.47 -0.25 -9.80
N ARG A 129 -10.53 -0.99 -9.44
CA ARG A 129 -11.84 -0.90 -10.11
C ARG A 129 -12.60 0.36 -9.73
N PHE A 130 -12.42 0.86 -8.52
CA PHE A 130 -12.93 2.16 -8.09
C PHE A 130 -12.09 3.32 -8.61
N ARG A 131 -10.97 3.07 -9.31
CA ARG A 131 -10.09 4.12 -9.83
C ARG A 131 -10.81 4.88 -10.96
N PRO A 132 -11.25 6.11 -10.73
CA PRO A 132 -11.93 6.90 -11.73
C PRO A 132 -10.84 7.52 -12.60
N SER A 133 -11.00 7.36 -13.92
CA SER A 133 -10.19 7.92 -15.01
C SER A 133 -9.21 9.01 -14.58
N SER A 134 -7.93 8.65 -14.39
CA SER A 134 -6.70 9.48 -14.44
C SER A 134 -6.60 10.82 -13.69
N SER A 135 -7.70 11.38 -13.20
CA SER A 135 -7.89 12.78 -12.80
C SER A 135 -7.86 12.95 -11.27
N ARG A 136 -8.07 11.87 -10.52
CA ARG A 136 -8.23 11.91 -9.05
C ARG A 136 -6.96 11.70 -8.23
N ARG A 137 -5.79 11.49 -8.87
CA ARG A 137 -4.51 11.32 -8.14
C ARG A 137 -4.05 12.58 -7.41
N HIS A 138 -4.49 13.76 -7.83
CA HIS A 138 -4.06 15.03 -7.25
C HIS A 138 -5.00 15.58 -6.16
N SER A 139 -6.19 14.99 -5.98
CA SER A 139 -7.18 15.45 -4.99
C SER A 139 -6.73 15.22 -3.54
N LEU A 140 -5.79 14.32 -3.29
CA LEU A 140 -5.22 14.09 -1.96
C LEU A 140 -4.28 15.21 -1.52
N VAL A 141 -3.73 16.01 -2.44
CA VAL A 141 -2.74 17.05 -2.12
C VAL A 141 -3.41 18.37 -1.70
N LEU A 142 -4.61 18.66 -2.23
CA LEU A 142 -5.30 19.93 -1.93
C LEU A 142 -6.00 19.94 -0.57
N SER A 143 -6.38 18.77 -0.01
CA SER A 143 -7.09 18.71 1.28
C SER A 143 -6.19 18.86 2.51
N THR A 144 -4.86 18.81 2.36
CA THR A 144 -3.94 19.08 3.49
C THR A 144 -3.75 20.58 3.75
N TYR A 145 -4.26 21.46 2.87
CA TYR A 145 -4.12 22.92 2.97
C TYR A 145 -5.38 23.66 3.48
N VAL A 146 -6.40 22.92 3.94
CA VAL A 146 -7.59 23.52 4.58
C VAL A 146 -7.84 22.84 5.93
N VAL A 147 -6.92 23.05 6.88
CA VAL A 147 -7.16 23.23 8.33
C VAL A 147 -6.07 24.15 8.87
#